data_AF-A0A2H9PV32-F1
#
_entry.id   AF-A0A2H9PV32-F1
#
_cell.length_a   1.000
_cell.length_b   1.000
_cell.length_c   1.000
_cell.angle_alpha   90.00
_cell.angle_beta   90.00
_cell.angle_gamma   90.00
#
_symmetry.space_group_name_H-M   'P 1'
#
loop_
_entity.id
_entity.type
_entity.pdbx_description
1 polymer ?
#
loop_
_entity_poly.entity_id
_entity_poly.type
_entity_poly.pdbx_seq_one_letter_code
_entity_poly.pdbx_strand_id
1 'polypeptide(L)' 'MKNFFTDDDLDFLEASMNARIDAQYHVGRDVSIAQRKELYEKAPAFMVQAKNVLRTLSAKDIGRIRMLLPRTARR' A
#
# COMPACT_ATOMS: atom_id res chain seq x y z
N MET A 1 0.99 2.67 -12.35
CA MET A 1 0.34 1.68 -11.46
C MET A 1 -0.67 0.82 -12.19
N LYS A 2 -1.52 1.37 -13.07
CA LYS A 2 -2.53 0.60 -13.85
C LYS A 2 -2.00 -0.58 -14.69
N ASN A 3 -0.70 -0.63 -14.98
CA ASN A 3 -0.09 -1.78 -15.68
C ASN A 3 0.30 -2.94 -14.75
N PHE A 4 0.20 -2.73 -13.43
CA PHE A 4 0.73 -3.65 -12.42
C PHE A 4 -0.26 -3.96 -11.28
N PHE A 5 -1.28 -3.12 -11.10
CA PHE A 5 -2.32 -3.24 -10.08
C PHE A 5 -3.66 -2.92 -10.74
N THR A 6 -4.68 -3.69 -10.38
CA THR A 6 -6.06 -3.43 -10.80
C THR A 6 -6.63 -2.22 -10.04
N ASP A 7 -7.79 -1.72 -10.46
CA ASP A 7 -8.47 -0.67 -9.70
C ASP A 7 -8.88 -1.22 -8.30
N ASP A 8 -9.33 -2.47 -8.22
CA ASP A 8 -9.63 -3.15 -6.94
C ASP A 8 -8.42 -3.20 -5.98
N ASP A 9 -7.20 -3.40 -6.52
CA ASP A 9 -5.97 -3.41 -5.73
C ASP A 9 -5.68 -2.01 -5.14
N LEU A 10 -5.98 -0.96 -5.89
CA LEU A 10 -5.79 0.42 -5.47
C LEU A 10 -6.84 0.83 -4.43
N ASP A 11 -8.10 0.44 -4.65
CA ASP A 11 -9.19 0.65 -3.70
C ASP A 11 -8.91 -0.07 -2.38
N PHE A 12 -8.41 -1.31 -2.44
CA PHE A 12 -7.96 -2.05 -1.27
C PHE A 12 -6.84 -1.31 -0.51
N LEU A 13 -5.85 -0.78 -1.23
CA LEU A 13 -4.74 -0.05 -0.62
C LEU A 13 -5.23 1.23 0.09
N GLU A 14 -6.11 1.99 -0.57
CA GLU A 14 -6.67 3.22 0.00
C GLU A 14 -7.54 2.93 1.23
N ALA A 15 -8.43 1.94 1.15
CA ALA A 15 -9.25 1.51 2.28
C ALA A 15 -8.39 1.06 3.48
N SER A 16 -7.32 0.32 3.21
CA SER A 16 -6.36 -0.13 4.23
C SER A 16 -5.61 1.03 4.87
N MET A 17 -5.21 2.03 4.08
CA MET A 17 -4.55 3.23 4.58
C MET A 17 -5.47 4.06 5.48
N ASN A 18 -6.73 4.24 5.07
CA ASN A 18 -7.73 4.97 5.85
C ASN A 18 -8.04 4.23 7.17
N ALA A 19 -8.22 2.91 7.12
CA ALA A 19 -8.42 2.09 8.32
C ALA A 19 -7.25 2.20 9.31
N ARG A 20 -6.00 2.28 8.81
CA ARG A 20 -4.83 2.52 9.65
C ARG A 20 -4.86 3.91 10.30
N ILE A 21 -5.19 4.95 9.52
CA ILE A 21 -5.29 6.32 10.04
C ILE A 21 -6.37 6.41 11.11
N ASP A 22 -7.55 5.83 10.85
CA ASP A 22 -8.66 5.79 11.79
C ASP A 22 -8.26 5.10 13.10
N ALA A 23 -7.69 3.90 13.02
CA ALA A 23 -7.24 3.17 14.20
C ALA A 23 -6.11 3.88 14.97
N GLN A 24 -5.26 4.63 14.27
CA GLN A 24 -4.10 5.29 14.87
C GLN A 24 -4.44 6.65 15.51
N TYR A 25 -5.40 7.39 14.97
CA TYR A 25 -5.67 8.78 15.36
C TYR A 25 -7.08 9.03 15.92
N HIS A 26 -8.00 8.08 15.80
CA HIS A 26 -9.38 8.24 16.26
C HIS A 26 -9.77 7.15 17.28
N VAL A 27 -9.79 7.53 18.56
CA VAL A 27 -10.24 6.65 19.65
C VAL A 27 -11.71 6.28 19.44
N GLY A 28 -12.01 4.97 19.40
CA GLY A 28 -13.36 4.44 19.22
C GLY A 28 -13.78 4.15 17.77
N ARG A 29 -12.89 4.36 16.78
CA ARG A 29 -13.09 3.85 15.41
C ARG A 29 -12.41 2.50 15.24
N ASP A 30 -13.15 1.44 15.54
CA ASP A 30 -12.68 0.09 15.31
C ASP A 30 -12.77 -0.27 13.81
N VAL A 31 -11.72 -0.89 13.29
CA VAL A 31 -11.74 -1.50 11.96
C VAL A 31 -12.75 -2.64 11.96
N SER A 32 -13.71 -2.62 11.04
CA SER A 32 -14.77 -3.64 11.02
C SER A 32 -14.23 -5.06 10.83
N ILE A 33 -14.96 -6.08 11.31
CA ILE A 33 -14.57 -7.50 11.13
C ILE A 33 -14.39 -7.82 9.65
N ALA A 34 -15.27 -7.29 8.78
CA ALA A 34 -15.20 -7.50 7.34
C ALA A 34 -13.90 -6.93 6.74
N GLN A 35 -13.54 -5.70 7.09
CA GLN A 35 -12.28 -5.08 6.64
C GLN A 35 -11.04 -5.83 7.18
N ARG A 36 -11.10 -6.32 8.43
CA ARG A 36 -10.01 -7.16 8.97
C ARG A 36 -9.85 -8.45 8.18
N LYS A 37 -10.95 -9.13 7.88
CA LYS A 37 -10.94 -10.36 7.08
C LYS A 37 -10.34 -10.10 5.70
N GLU A 38 -10.79 -9.04 5.04
CA GLU A 38 -10.27 -8.63 3.73
C GLU A 38 -8.76 -8.32 3.77
N LEU A 39 -8.29 -7.62 4.80
CA LEU A 39 -6.86 -7.38 5.02
C LEU A 39 -6.07 -8.69 5.14
N TYR A 40 -6.54 -9.65 5.93
CA TYR A 40 -5.85 -10.94 6.10
C TYR A 40 -5.81 -11.75 4.80
N GLU A 41 -6.86 -11.69 3.99
CA GLU A 41 -6.95 -12.46 2.74
C GLU A 41 -6.15 -11.80 1.61
N LYS A 42 -6.28 -10.48 1.42
CA LYS A 42 -5.72 -9.77 0.26
C LYS A 42 -4.30 -9.25 0.48
N ALA A 43 -3.93 -8.83 1.70
CA ALA A 43 -2.63 -8.21 1.92
C ALA A 43 -1.44 -9.10 1.53
N PRO A 44 -1.41 -10.42 1.83
CA PRO A 44 -0.29 -11.27 1.43
C PRO A 44 -0.10 -11.31 -0.09
N ALA A 45 -1.19 -11.44 -0.84
CA ALA A 45 -1.17 -11.47 -2.30
C ALA A 45 -0.68 -10.14 -2.87
N PHE A 46 -1.22 -9.03 -2.35
CA PHE A 46 -0.81 -7.68 -2.73
C PHE A 46 0.69 -7.44 -2.49
N MET A 47 1.23 -7.91 -1.37
CA MET A 47 2.66 -7.79 -1.04
C MET A 47 3.56 -8.57 -2.01
N VAL A 48 3.13 -9.77 -2.43
CA VAL A 48 3.85 -10.55 -3.45
C VAL A 48 3.84 -9.82 -4.80
N GLN A 49 2.71 -9.24 -5.19
CA GLN A 49 2.59 -8.45 -6.41
C GLN A 49 3.51 -7.23 -6.37
N ALA A 50 3.50 -6.47 -5.28
CA ALA A 50 4.41 -5.34 -5.08
C ALA A 50 5.89 -5.76 -5.16
N LYS A 51 6.27 -6.88 -4.54
CA LYS A 51 7.63 -7.44 -4.67
C LYS A 51 7.98 -7.74 -6.12
N ASN A 52 7.06 -8.32 -6.88
CA ASN A 52 7.29 -8.64 -8.29
C ASN A 52 7.49 -7.38 -9.12
N VAL A 53 6.71 -6.33 -8.89
CA VAL A 53 6.93 -5.01 -9.52
C VAL A 53 8.31 -4.46 -9.18
N LEU A 54 8.74 -4.54 -7.93
CA LEU A 54 10.06 -4.06 -7.53
C LEU A 54 11.21 -4.78 -8.27
N ARG A 55 11.03 -6.08 -8.59
CA ARG A 55 12.04 -6.85 -9.34
C ARG A 55 12.14 -6.44 -10.82
N THR A 56 11.13 -5.79 -11.38
CA THR A 56 11.17 -5.30 -12.76
C THR A 56 11.78 -3.91 -12.89
N LEU A 57 12.05 -3.22 -11.78
CA LEU A 57 12.61 -1.86 -11.81
C LEU A 57 14.11 -1.88 -12.11
N SER A 58 14.53 -1.06 -13.06
CA SER A 58 15.95 -0.83 -13.32
C SER A 58 16.56 0.14 -12.31
N ALA A 59 17.90 0.17 -12.24
CA ALA A 59 18.61 1.17 -11.41
C ALA A 59 18.23 2.62 -11.79
N LYS A 60 17.92 2.88 -13.06
CA LYS A 60 17.45 4.18 -13.55
C LYS A 60 16.06 4.52 -13.00
N ASP A 61 15.15 3.55 -12.98
CA ASP A 61 13.80 3.73 -12.43
C ASP A 61 13.85 4.01 -10.92
N ILE A 62 14.68 3.25 -10.20
CA ILE A 62 14.92 3.44 -8.77
C ILE A 62 15.50 4.84 -8.50
N GLY A 63 16.47 5.27 -9.31
CA GLY A 63 17.06 6.61 -9.22
C GLY A 63 16.01 7.72 -9.40
N ARG A 64 15.12 7.58 -10.39
CA ARG A 64 14.03 8.52 -10.62
C ARG A 64 13.04 8.55 -9.46
N ILE A 65 12.61 7.40 -8.94
CA ILE A 65 11.70 7.32 -7.79
C ILE A 65 12.28 8.04 -6.57
N ARG A 66 13.57 7.82 -6.27
CA ARG A 66 14.24 8.46 -5.14
C ARG A 66 14.32 9.98 -5.26
N MET A 67 14.41 10.52 -6.48
CA MET A 67 14.38 11.97 -6.70
C MET A 67 12.98 12.58 -6.50
N LEU A 68 11.93 11.80 -6.73
CA LEU A 68 10.54 12.24 -6.56
C LEU A 68 10.06 12.20 -5.10
N LEU A 69 10.70 11.39 -4.25
CA LEU A 69 10.35 11.31 -2.83
C LEU A 69 10.96 12.49 -2.04
N PRO A 70 10.16 13.22 -1.24
CA PRO A 70 10.68 14.27 -0.37
C PRO A 70 11.71 13.70 0.61
N ARG A 71 12.81 14.43 0.81
CA ARG A 71 13.92 14.03 1.71
C ARG A 71 13.53 13.81 3.18
N THR A 72 12.32 14.19 3.59
CA THR A 72 11.82 14.14 4.97
C THR A 72 11.38 12.76 5.48
N ALA A 73 11.31 11.74 4.62
CA ALA A 73 10.89 10.38 5.02
C ALA A 73 12.00 9.51 5.66
N ARG A 74 13.15 10.10 6.02
CA ARG A 74 14.22 9.44 6.78
C ARG A 74 14.22 9.98 8.21
N ARG A 75 13.34 9.46 9.06
CA ARG A 75 13.51 9.50 10.52
C ARG A 75 13.76 8.08 11.01
#